data_AF-A0A9X6SSR3-F1
#
_entry.id   AF-A0A9X6SSR3-F1
#
_cell.length_a   1.000
_cell.length_b   1.000
_cell.length_c   1.000
_cell.angle_alpha   90.00
_cell.angle_beta   90.00
_cell.angle_gamma   90.00
#
_symmetry.space_group_name_H-M   'P 1'
#
loop_
_entity.id
_entity.type
_entity.pdbx_description
1 polymer ?
#
loop_
_entity_poly.entity_id
_entity_poly.type
_entity_poly.pdbx_seq_one_letter_code
_entity_poly.pdbx_strand_id
1 'polypeptide(L)'
;MKKTLGIKRTSFRVLELNFRDIIEEIQNIPGVEVPKFHGPNVAVQAKRIKFRLSFEVPSLKCVEIIDNNTNEIIEYFYDWEDSSFGTFMKFHAHYHPKEAPESVKQFDPFHIHTKIDALDNEAKKREEDKDYQRLDKVLSFIKRHIYLNTVAAPQRNTVTSTQRNTSAPQQKRKIKKSK
;
A
#
# COMPACT_ATOMS: atom_id res chain seq x y z
N MET A 1 16.62 18.06 -23.74
CA MET A 1 16.75 17.59 -22.34
C MET A 1 15.60 16.66 -22.04
N LYS A 2 15.84 15.58 -21.28
CA LYS A 2 14.75 14.75 -20.77
C LYS A 2 13.89 15.60 -19.83
N LYS A 3 12.57 15.43 -19.87
CA LYS A 3 11.65 16.16 -18.99
C LYS A 3 11.70 15.49 -17.62
N THR A 4 12.04 16.25 -16.58
CA THR A 4 12.02 15.80 -15.18
C THR A 4 10.75 16.28 -14.49
N LEU A 5 10.44 15.73 -13.32
CA LEU A 5 9.32 16.16 -12.48
C LEU A 5 9.66 17.39 -11.61
N GLY A 6 10.90 17.88 -11.66
CA GLY A 6 11.39 18.92 -10.75
C GLY A 6 11.54 18.47 -9.28
N ILE A 7 11.42 17.16 -9.02
CA ILE A 7 11.55 16.55 -7.69
C ILE A 7 12.92 15.90 -7.59
N LYS A 8 13.67 16.18 -6.50
CA LYS A 8 14.97 15.54 -6.26
C LYS A 8 14.79 14.07 -5.88
N ARG A 9 15.79 13.24 -6.23
CA ARG A 9 15.89 11.84 -5.79
C ARG A 9 15.55 11.71 -4.31
N THR A 10 14.72 10.73 -3.98
CA THR A 10 14.36 10.48 -2.59
C THR A 10 15.56 9.98 -1.78
N SER A 11 15.73 10.54 -0.59
CA SER A 11 16.62 10.00 0.45
C SER A 11 15.84 9.05 1.37
N PHE A 12 15.91 7.75 1.09
CA PHE A 12 15.23 6.74 1.92
C PHE A 12 15.72 6.74 3.37
N ARG A 13 16.99 7.09 3.62
CA ARG A 13 17.53 7.26 4.97
C ARG A 13 16.81 8.38 5.75
N VAL A 14 16.49 9.49 5.08
CA VAL A 14 15.75 10.61 5.70
C VAL A 14 14.29 10.21 5.94
N LEU A 15 13.68 9.48 4.99
CA LEU A 15 12.32 8.97 5.17
C LEU A 15 12.22 8.01 6.36
N GLU A 16 13.17 7.09 6.50
CA GLU A 16 13.21 6.15 7.62
C GLU A 16 13.27 6.88 8.97
N LEU A 17 14.03 7.98 9.07
CA LEU A 17 14.08 8.82 10.28
C LEU A 17 12.75 9.53 10.54
N ASN A 18 12.16 10.14 9.51
CA ASN A 18 10.95 10.96 9.63
C ASN A 18 9.68 10.14 9.85
N PHE A 19 9.65 8.88 9.38
CA PHE A 19 8.52 7.97 9.43
C PHE A 19 8.83 6.70 10.23
N ARG A 20 9.83 6.75 11.13
CA ARG A 20 10.28 5.62 11.97
C ARG A 20 9.19 4.98 12.81
N ASP A 21 8.10 5.71 13.04
CA ASP A 21 6.96 5.27 13.83
C ASP A 21 6.02 4.35 13.05
N ILE A 22 6.02 4.43 11.72
CA ILE A 22 5.22 3.57 10.86
C ILE A 22 6.04 2.65 9.95
N ILE A 23 7.31 2.95 9.68
CA ILE A 23 8.17 2.12 8.83
C ILE A 23 8.80 1.01 9.68
N GLU A 24 8.58 -0.23 9.28
CA GLU A 24 9.24 -1.39 9.87
C GLU A 24 10.60 -1.63 9.23
N GLU A 25 10.60 -1.71 7.90
CA GLU A 25 11.79 -2.00 7.10
C GLU A 25 11.69 -1.39 5.70
N ILE A 26 12.85 -1.12 5.11
CA ILE A 26 13.00 -0.67 3.73
C ILE A 26 13.95 -1.62 3.01
N GLN A 27 13.42 -2.42 2.09
CA GLN A 27 14.17 -3.44 1.37
C GLN A 27 14.52 -2.98 -0.05
N ASN A 28 15.68 -3.37 -0.57
CA ASN A 28 16.02 -3.17 -1.98
C ASN A 28 15.22 -4.14 -2.86
N ILE A 29 14.77 -3.66 -4.02
CA ILE A 29 14.19 -4.52 -5.06
C ILE A 29 15.21 -4.63 -6.20
N PRO A 30 15.90 -5.76 -6.37
CA PRO A 30 16.85 -5.94 -7.46
C PRO A 30 16.13 -6.16 -8.79
N GLY A 31 16.85 -5.91 -9.90
CA GLY A 31 16.40 -6.31 -11.24
C GLY A 31 15.29 -5.44 -11.85
N VAL A 32 14.99 -4.27 -11.29
CA VAL A 32 14.08 -3.32 -11.94
C VAL A 32 14.77 -2.73 -13.16
N GLU A 33 14.25 -3.04 -14.34
CA GLU A 33 14.79 -2.55 -15.60
C GLU A 33 14.49 -1.06 -15.80
N VAL A 34 15.46 -0.38 -16.43
CA VAL A 34 15.26 0.98 -16.91
C VAL A 34 14.68 0.92 -18.31
N PRO A 35 13.54 1.56 -18.59
CA PRO A 35 13.05 1.69 -19.95
C PRO A 35 14.08 2.36 -20.86
N LYS A 36 14.40 1.72 -21.98
CA LYS A 36 15.45 2.15 -22.92
C LYS A 36 15.24 3.57 -23.46
N PHE A 37 14.00 4.04 -23.54
CA PHE A 37 13.65 5.38 -24.04
C PHE A 37 14.16 6.52 -23.16
N HIS A 38 14.52 6.25 -21.90
CA HIS A 38 15.17 7.23 -21.04
C HIS A 38 16.65 7.45 -21.36
N GLY A 39 17.25 6.63 -22.25
CA GLY A 39 18.65 6.76 -22.66
C GLY A 39 19.66 6.33 -21.57
N PRO A 40 20.97 6.43 -21.86
CA PRO A 40 22.01 5.75 -21.09
C PRO A 40 22.36 6.37 -19.74
N ASN A 41 22.00 7.64 -19.51
CA ASN A 41 22.39 8.37 -18.29
C ASN A 41 21.24 8.49 -17.29
N VAL A 42 20.81 7.38 -16.75
CA VAL A 42 19.79 7.32 -15.71
C VAL A 42 20.14 6.28 -14.66
N ALA A 43 19.65 6.49 -13.44
CA ALA A 43 19.70 5.50 -12.37
C ALA A 43 18.28 5.07 -12.03
N VAL A 44 18.16 3.85 -11.49
CA VAL A 44 16.91 3.37 -10.89
C VAL A 44 17.12 3.13 -9.41
N GLN A 45 16.18 3.65 -8.62
CA GLN A 45 16.06 3.39 -7.20
C GLN A 45 14.76 2.64 -6.96
N ALA A 46 14.87 1.37 -6.53
CA ALA A 46 13.71 0.53 -6.27
C ALA A 46 13.75 -0.04 -4.84
N LYS A 47 12.70 0.25 -4.07
CA LYS A 47 12.60 -0.09 -2.66
C LYS A 47 11.21 -0.64 -2.33
N ARG A 48 11.11 -1.55 -1.36
CA ARG A 48 9.84 -1.95 -0.73
C ARG A 48 9.83 -1.45 0.71
N ILE A 49 8.83 -0.66 1.08
CA ILE A 49 8.62 -0.20 2.46
C ILE A 49 7.56 -1.10 3.09
N LYS A 50 7.91 -1.77 4.19
CA LYS A 50 6.92 -2.46 5.05
C LYS A 50 6.61 -1.60 6.27
N PHE A 51 5.37 -1.70 6.74
CA PHE A 51 4.85 -0.85 7.80
C PHE A 51 4.71 -1.59 9.13
N ARG A 52 5.15 -0.96 10.21
CA ARG A 52 5.20 -1.50 11.57
C ARG A 52 3.87 -1.31 12.27
N LEU A 53 2.92 -2.24 12.11
CA LEU A 53 1.60 -2.16 12.74
C LEU A 53 1.10 -3.54 13.19
N SER A 54 0.16 -3.54 14.14
CA SER A 54 -0.38 -4.74 14.79
C SER A 54 -1.22 -5.64 13.85
N PHE A 55 -1.44 -5.22 12.61
CA PHE A 55 -2.22 -5.91 11.58
C PHE A 55 -1.47 -5.80 10.25
N GLU A 56 -1.72 -6.74 9.35
CA GLU A 56 -1.08 -6.77 8.03
C GLU A 56 -1.49 -5.54 7.22
N VAL A 57 -0.55 -4.61 7.06
CA VAL A 57 -0.70 -3.45 6.18
C VAL A 57 0.03 -3.74 4.88
N PRO A 58 -0.62 -3.55 3.72
CA PRO A 58 0.01 -3.69 2.42
C PRO A 58 1.31 -2.88 2.34
N SER A 59 2.34 -3.46 1.73
CA SER A 59 3.62 -2.78 1.57
C SER A 59 3.56 -1.74 0.46
N LEU A 60 4.44 -0.72 0.53
CA LEU A 60 4.59 0.26 -0.55
C LEU A 60 5.82 -0.08 -1.39
N LYS A 61 5.60 -0.52 -2.62
CA LYS A 61 6.66 -0.67 -3.63
C LYS A 61 6.95 0.69 -4.24
N CYS A 62 8.20 1.13 -4.18
CA CYS A 62 8.65 2.42 -4.69
C CYS A 62 9.69 2.20 -5.80
N VAL A 63 9.44 2.73 -6.98
CA VAL A 63 10.40 2.76 -8.09
C VAL A 63 10.56 4.20 -8.55
N GLU A 64 11.80 4.68 -8.63
CA GLU A 64 12.14 6.00 -9.16
C GLU A 64 13.18 5.86 -10.27
N ILE A 65 12.93 6.51 -11.39
CA ILE A 65 13.91 6.67 -12.48
C ILE A 65 14.47 8.09 -12.36
N ILE A 66 15.79 8.19 -12.21
CA ILE A 66 16.48 9.43 -11.90
C ILE A 66 17.40 9.83 -13.04
N ASP A 67 17.34 11.10 -13.44
CA ASP A 67 18.34 11.71 -14.30
C ASP A 67 19.63 11.96 -13.51
N ASN A 68 20.73 11.31 -13.89
CA ASN A 68 21.99 11.39 -13.16
C ASN A 68 22.65 12.78 -13.25
N ASN A 69 22.32 13.58 -14.27
CA ASN A 69 22.89 14.93 -14.42
C ASN A 69 22.30 15.92 -13.41
N THR A 70 20.98 15.87 -13.22
CA THR A 70 20.24 16.83 -12.38
C THR A 70 19.92 16.28 -10.99
N ASN A 71 20.09 14.96 -10.79
CA ASN A 71 19.65 14.21 -9.63
C ASN A 71 18.13 14.39 -9.35
N GLU A 72 17.36 14.56 -10.42
CA GLU A 72 15.90 14.70 -10.40
C GLU A 72 15.20 13.46 -10.91
N ILE A 73 14.03 13.20 -10.35
CA ILE A 73 13.16 12.12 -10.77
C ILE A 73 12.57 12.47 -12.15
N ILE A 74 12.70 11.54 -13.09
CA ILE A 74 12.06 11.58 -14.41
C ILE A 74 10.65 11.01 -14.30
N GLU A 75 10.52 9.87 -13.63
CA GLU A 75 9.26 9.23 -13.31
C GLU A 75 9.36 8.39 -12.04
N TYR A 76 8.22 8.18 -11.39
CA TYR A 76 8.11 7.26 -10.27
C TYR A 76 6.82 6.44 -10.33
N PHE A 77 6.88 5.27 -9.69
CA PHE A 77 5.77 4.36 -9.47
C PHE A 77 5.77 3.93 -8.01
N TYR A 78 4.82 4.46 -7.23
CA TYR A 78 4.62 4.09 -5.84
C TYR A 78 3.33 3.27 -5.73
N ASP A 79 3.47 1.94 -5.69
CA ASP A 79 2.36 0.99 -5.68
C ASP A 79 2.12 0.50 -4.26
N TRP A 80 0.96 0.83 -3.70
CA TRP A 80 0.53 0.34 -2.40
C TRP A 80 -0.25 -0.96 -2.60
N GLU A 81 0.40 -2.09 -2.33
CA GLU A 81 -0.03 -3.41 -2.79
C GLU A 81 0.22 -4.52 -1.77
N ASP A 82 -0.65 -5.53 -1.84
CA ASP A 82 -0.49 -6.80 -1.14
C ASP A 82 -0.48 -7.94 -2.18
N SER A 83 0.44 -8.88 -2.02
CA SER A 83 0.47 -10.14 -2.76
C SER A 83 -0.86 -10.91 -2.75
N SER A 84 -1.64 -10.79 -1.68
CA SER A 84 -2.91 -11.53 -1.52
C SER A 84 -4.12 -10.83 -2.13
N PHE A 85 -4.15 -9.48 -2.12
CA PHE A 85 -5.33 -8.68 -2.47
C PHE A 85 -5.12 -7.72 -3.66
N GLY A 86 -3.96 -7.81 -4.30
CA GLY A 86 -3.59 -6.98 -5.43
C GLY A 86 -3.23 -5.55 -5.02
N THR A 87 -3.28 -4.64 -6.00
CA THR A 87 -2.96 -3.23 -5.77
C THR A 87 -4.15 -2.52 -5.13
N PHE A 88 -3.90 -1.86 -4.01
CA PHE A 88 -4.90 -1.03 -3.33
C PHE A 88 -4.98 0.37 -3.95
N MET A 89 -3.82 1.00 -4.14
CA MET A 89 -3.70 2.34 -4.71
C MET A 89 -2.33 2.51 -5.35
N LYS A 90 -2.23 3.28 -6.43
CA LYS A 90 -0.94 3.66 -7.02
C LYS A 90 -0.81 5.16 -7.10
N PHE A 91 0.36 5.67 -6.75
CA PHE A 91 0.72 7.08 -6.90
C PHE A 91 1.82 7.12 -7.95
N HIS A 92 1.48 7.56 -9.15
CA HIS A 92 2.37 7.53 -10.30
C HIS A 92 2.67 8.95 -10.76
N ALA A 93 3.89 9.16 -11.24
CA ALA A 93 4.24 10.36 -11.94
C ALA A 93 5.11 10.05 -13.13
N HIS A 94 4.59 10.30 -14.33
CA HIS A 94 5.36 10.16 -15.56
C HIS A 94 4.72 10.95 -16.70
N TYR A 95 5.51 11.28 -17.70
CA TYR A 95 4.97 11.81 -18.95
C TYR A 95 4.89 10.67 -19.95
N HIS A 96 3.69 10.37 -20.43
CA HIS A 96 3.54 9.38 -21.48
C HIS A 96 4.25 9.84 -22.76
N PRO A 97 4.83 8.91 -23.53
CA PRO A 97 5.27 9.21 -24.87
C PRO A 97 4.08 9.66 -25.74
N LYS A 98 4.37 10.29 -26.88
CA LYS A 98 3.36 10.95 -27.75
C LYS A 98 2.20 10.05 -28.17
N GLU A 99 2.31 8.73 -28.06
CA GLU A 99 1.32 7.75 -28.52
C GLU A 99 0.13 7.53 -27.56
N ALA A 100 0.18 7.98 -26.30
CA ALA A 100 -0.94 7.78 -25.40
C ALA A 100 -2.19 8.64 -25.76
N PRO A 101 -3.42 8.14 -25.55
CA PRO A 101 -4.65 8.91 -25.76
C PRO A 101 -4.72 10.17 -24.90
N GLU A 102 -5.36 11.23 -25.38
CA GLU A 102 -5.51 12.49 -24.63
C GLU A 102 -6.30 12.30 -23.32
N SER A 103 -7.28 11.39 -23.34
CA SER A 103 -8.03 11.00 -22.15
C SER A 103 -7.17 10.35 -21.05
N VAL A 104 -5.96 9.89 -21.38
CA VAL A 104 -4.97 9.39 -20.42
C VAL A 104 -3.98 10.49 -20.05
N LYS A 105 -3.45 11.21 -21.05
CA LYS A 105 -2.47 12.28 -20.86
C LYS A 105 -2.97 13.46 -20.04
N GLN A 106 -4.29 13.69 -19.99
CA GLN A 106 -4.87 14.76 -19.17
C GLN A 106 -4.53 14.66 -17.67
N PHE A 107 -4.11 13.48 -17.21
CA PHE A 107 -3.70 13.23 -15.84
C PHE A 107 -2.17 13.29 -15.65
N ASP A 108 -1.39 13.56 -16.71
CA ASP A 108 0.06 13.63 -16.61
C ASP A 108 0.51 14.96 -15.94
N PRO A 109 1.62 14.96 -15.19
CA PRO A 109 2.40 13.78 -14.88
C PRO A 109 1.83 13.02 -13.68
N PHE A 110 1.25 13.72 -12.70
CA PHE A 110 0.89 13.18 -11.39
C PHE A 110 -0.54 12.65 -11.37
N HIS A 111 -0.67 11.37 -11.07
CA HIS A 111 -1.99 10.74 -11.02
C HIS A 111 -2.06 9.56 -10.07
N ILE A 112 -3.25 9.35 -9.53
CA ILE A 112 -3.57 8.26 -8.62
C ILE A 112 -4.40 7.22 -9.37
N HIS A 113 -4.12 5.97 -9.06
CA HIS A 113 -4.87 4.80 -9.50
C HIS A 113 -5.61 4.23 -8.30
N THR A 114 -6.93 4.05 -8.41
CA THR A 114 -7.78 3.42 -7.39
C THR A 114 -8.63 2.30 -7.98
N LYS A 115 -9.13 1.41 -7.12
CA LYS A 115 -10.03 0.34 -7.53
C LYS A 115 -11.35 0.91 -8.05
N ILE A 116 -11.82 0.39 -9.19
CA ILE A 116 -13.18 0.65 -9.69
C ILE A 116 -14.20 -0.08 -8.81
N ASP A 117 -13.89 -1.33 -8.46
CA ASP A 117 -14.71 -2.22 -7.65
C ASP A 117 -13.83 -3.24 -6.90
N ALA A 118 -14.46 -4.18 -6.18
CA ALA A 118 -13.74 -5.19 -5.40
C ALA A 118 -12.93 -6.20 -6.25
N LEU A 119 -13.27 -6.37 -7.53
CA LEU A 119 -12.62 -7.32 -8.45
C LEU A 119 -11.45 -6.67 -9.21
N ASP A 120 -11.31 -5.35 -9.14
CA ASP A 120 -10.20 -4.61 -9.72
C ASP A 120 -8.92 -4.78 -8.88
N ASN A 121 -8.07 -5.72 -9.29
CA ASN A 121 -6.78 -5.98 -8.63
C ASN A 121 -5.65 -5.06 -9.12
N GLU A 122 -5.90 -4.23 -10.12
CA GLU A 122 -4.90 -3.36 -10.75
C GLU A 122 -5.15 -1.87 -10.50
N ALA A 123 -6.24 -1.51 -9.82
CA ALA A 123 -6.62 -0.13 -9.54
C ALA A 123 -6.75 0.73 -10.82
N LYS A 124 -7.59 0.30 -11.77
CA LYS A 124 -7.64 0.89 -13.12
C LYS A 124 -8.24 2.30 -13.19
N LYS A 125 -8.93 2.77 -12.14
CA LYS A 125 -9.52 4.12 -12.14
C LYS A 125 -8.42 5.15 -11.94
N ARG A 126 -8.27 6.06 -12.90
CA ARG A 126 -7.27 7.14 -12.84
C ARG A 126 -7.89 8.48 -12.42
N GLU A 127 -7.21 9.20 -11.56
CA GLU A 127 -7.57 10.53 -11.07
C GLU A 127 -6.33 11.44 -11.04
N GLU A 128 -6.54 12.76 -11.17
CA GLU A 128 -5.46 13.74 -11.06
C GLU A 128 -4.92 13.80 -9.63
N ASP A 129 -3.59 13.86 -9.48
CA ASP A 129 -2.94 13.99 -8.16
C ASP A 129 -2.37 15.39 -7.94
N LYS A 130 -2.98 16.13 -7.01
CA LYS A 130 -2.52 17.46 -6.58
C LYS A 130 -1.82 17.45 -5.23
N ASP A 131 -1.96 16.37 -4.46
CA ASP A 131 -1.69 16.38 -3.02
C ASP A 131 -0.52 15.46 -2.64
N TYR A 132 -0.29 14.39 -3.40
CA TYR A 132 0.62 13.30 -3.03
C TYR A 132 1.78 13.12 -4.02
N GLN A 133 2.21 14.22 -4.64
CA GLN A 133 3.23 14.27 -5.69
C GLN A 133 4.67 13.91 -5.25
N ARG A 134 4.89 13.54 -3.98
CA ARG A 134 6.20 13.14 -3.44
C ARG A 134 6.05 12.00 -2.45
N LEU A 135 7.07 11.15 -2.31
CA LEU A 135 7.01 9.98 -1.44
C LEU A 135 6.76 10.34 0.04
N ASP A 136 7.26 11.48 0.55
CA ASP A 136 6.96 11.93 1.92
C ASP A 136 5.46 12.29 2.10
N LYS A 137 4.81 12.82 1.06
CA LYS A 137 3.37 13.11 1.06
C LYS A 137 2.54 11.83 0.98
N VAL A 138 2.95 10.88 0.15
CA VAL A 138 2.35 9.53 0.09
C VAL A 138 2.44 8.83 1.44
N LEU A 139 3.62 8.83 2.07
CA LEU A 139 3.81 8.23 3.39
C LEU A 139 2.98 8.93 4.46
N SER A 140 2.82 10.26 4.38
CA SER A 140 1.93 11.01 5.28
C SER A 140 0.46 10.63 5.10
N PHE A 141 0.02 10.40 3.85
CA PHE A 141 -1.31 9.89 3.56
C PHE A 141 -1.52 8.48 4.14
N ILE A 142 -0.60 7.56 3.86
CA ILE A 142 -0.65 6.17 4.36
C ILE A 142 -0.67 6.16 5.89
N LYS A 143 0.20 6.96 6.53
CA LYS A 143 0.21 7.19 7.98
C LYS A 143 -1.18 7.55 8.50
N ARG A 144 -1.80 8.58 7.92
CA ARG A 144 -3.14 9.05 8.32
C ARG A 144 -4.19 7.97 8.10
N HIS A 145 -4.17 7.28 6.96
CA HIS A 145 -5.12 6.23 6.62
C HIS A 145 -5.07 5.08 7.64
N ILE A 146 -3.85 4.64 7.99
CA ILE A 146 -3.60 3.64 9.02
C ILE A 146 -4.14 4.07 10.38
N TYR A 147 -3.84 5.30 10.82
CA TYR A 147 -4.29 5.77 12.14
C TYR A 147 -5.81 5.89 12.23
N LEU A 148 -6.48 6.34 11.18
CA LEU A 148 -7.93 6.43 11.18
C LEU A 148 -8.59 5.04 11.22
N ASN A 149 -8.05 4.07 10.49
CA ASN A 149 -8.60 2.71 10.46
C ASN A 149 -8.26 1.88 11.72
N THR A 150 -7.20 2.23 12.44
CA THR A 150 -6.86 1.57 13.73
C THR A 150 -7.68 2.09 14.89
N VAL A 151 -7.95 3.40 14.95
CA VAL A 151 -8.76 4.00 16.02
C VAL A 151 -10.25 3.71 15.83
N ALA A 152 -10.71 3.52 14.58
CA ALA A 152 -12.10 3.24 14.27
C ALA A 152 -12.53 1.77 14.45
N ALA A 153 -11.61 0.83 14.69
CA ALA A 153 -11.95 -0.57 14.93
C ALA A 153 -12.42 -0.78 16.38
N PRO A 154 -13.70 -1.10 16.65
CA PRO A 154 -14.13 -1.46 17.99
C PRO A 154 -13.42 -2.75 18.39
N GLN A 155 -12.84 -2.78 19.59
CA GLN A 155 -12.37 -4.03 20.19
C GLN A 155 -13.52 -5.03 20.19
N ARG A 156 -13.47 -6.04 19.31
CA ARG A 156 -14.33 -7.22 19.41
C ARG A 156 -13.90 -7.99 20.64
N ASN A 157 -14.48 -7.63 21.79
CA ASN A 157 -14.39 -8.44 22.99
C ASN A 157 -15.04 -9.79 22.69
N THR A 158 -14.20 -10.80 22.51
CA THR A 158 -14.58 -12.21 22.52
C THR A 158 -15.09 -12.56 23.91
N VAL A 159 -16.42 -12.50 24.09
CA VAL A 159 -17.05 -13.18 25.21
C VAL A 159 -17.09 -14.66 24.86
N THR A 160 -16.14 -15.42 25.41
CA THR A 160 -16.21 -16.88 25.50
C THR A 160 -17.38 -17.26 26.41
N SER A 161 -18.53 -17.57 25.81
CA SER A 161 -19.61 -18.23 26.55
C SER A 161 -19.22 -19.69 26.79
N THR A 162 -18.63 -19.93 27.96
CA THR A 162 -18.48 -21.27 28.52
C THR A 162 -19.88 -21.77 28.92
N GLN A 163 -20.50 -22.62 28.10
CA GLN A 163 -21.65 -23.42 28.56
C GLN A 163 -21.13 -24.53 29.48
N ARG A 164 -21.15 -24.27 30.80
CA ARG A 164 -21.26 -25.33 31.81
C ARG A 164 -22.74 -25.57 32.06
N ASN A 165 -23.26 -26.71 31.60
CA ASN A 165 -24.48 -27.29 32.15
C ASN A 165 -24.11 -28.57 32.88
N THR A 166 -24.10 -28.49 34.21
CA THR A 166 -23.96 -29.61 35.13
C THR A 166 -25.34 -30.11 35.56
N SER A 167 -25.60 -31.38 35.23
CA SER A 167 -26.20 -32.45 36.06
C SER A 167 -27.65 -32.36 36.58
N ALA A 168 -28.42 -33.41 36.27
CA ALA A 168 -29.28 -34.10 37.25
C ALA A 168 -29.41 -35.61 36.90
N PRO A 169 -29.20 -36.54 37.87
CA PRO A 169 -29.38 -37.98 37.67
C PRO A 169 -30.79 -38.45 38.07
N GLN A 170 -31.46 -39.24 37.21
CA GLN A 170 -32.73 -39.90 37.58
C GLN A 170 -32.48 -41.19 38.38
N GLN A 171 -32.89 -41.18 39.64
CA GLN A 171 -32.94 -42.33 40.52
C GLN A 171 -34.12 -43.27 40.19
N LYS A 172 -33.82 -44.57 40.28
CA LYS A 172 -34.74 -45.70 40.26
C LYS A 172 -35.81 -45.61 41.37
N ARG A 173 -37.06 -45.93 41.05
CA ARG A 173 -38.04 -46.45 42.02
C ARG A 173 -38.63 -47.77 41.54
N LYS A 174 -38.33 -48.84 42.28
CA LYS A 174 -39.07 -50.11 42.29
C LYS A 174 -40.40 -49.90 43.00
N ILE A 175 -41.50 -50.43 42.47
CA ILE A 175 -42.67 -50.81 43.25
C ILE A 175 -43.04 -52.26 42.90
N LYS A 176 -42.95 -53.11 43.91
CA LYS A 176 -43.50 -54.47 44.01
C LYS A 176 -44.96 -54.38 44.46
N LYS A 177 -45.85 -55.25 43.95
CA LYS A 177 -46.96 -55.96 44.63
C LYS A 177 -47.64 -56.85 43.56
N SER A 178 -47.54 -58.18 43.60
CA SER A 178 -48.20 -59.14 44.50
C SER A 178 -49.72 -59.27 44.29
N LYS A 179 -50.14 -60.21 43.45
CA LYS A 179 -51.00 -61.36 43.82
C LYS A 179 -50.97 -62.39 42.69
#